data_AF-A0A2G1Y3C1-F1
#
_entry.id   AF-A0A2G1Y3C1-F1
#
_cell.length_a   1.000
_cell.length_b   1.000
_cell.length_c   1.000
_cell.angle_alpha   90.00
_cell.angle_beta   90.00
_cell.angle_gamma   90.00
#
_symmetry.space_group_name_H-M   'P 1'
#
loop_
_entity.id
_entity.type
_entity.pdbx_description
1 polymer ?
#
loop_
_entity_poly.entity_id
_entity_poly.type
_entity_poly.pdbx_seq_one_letter_code
_entity_poly.pdbx_strand_id
1 'polypeptide(L)'
;MSFGMLKRTGKLSYILPHKFLIADFGTGLRGFLAENKAVEKLLHFGSEMVFVDAAAYTCIIDLSHNNEKLNFKSISPKDIFEPFEYDSIDYEKLSSNKWNLSNQGITAVLEKLNEQPLRVKDIFAKIFQGIKTSGDPIYLLLQTEKGLYSKELNKIVEVEEGLLRPMLKGEDISRYKNLQNRYFVLFPYLVENNKAKPMTEIYIQENFPLGYQYLKANELFLRGREKGKMDKDGWFLYIYPKSLTEYQKKKIILQELSYKSNFTYDNVGMCHAG
;
A
#
# COMPACT_ATOMS: atom_id res chain seq x y z
N MET A 1 -30.89 13.38 -9.27
CA MET A 1 -32.12 13.77 -9.99
C MET A 1 -33.08 12.61 -10.26
N SER A 2 -32.62 11.37 -10.45
CA SER A 2 -33.52 10.24 -10.78
C SER A 2 -34.39 9.71 -9.63
N PHE A 3 -33.85 9.59 -8.40
CA PHE A 3 -34.64 9.10 -7.25
C PHE A 3 -35.83 10.00 -6.92
N GLY A 4 -35.66 11.33 -7.03
CA GLY A 4 -36.74 12.29 -6.82
C GLY A 4 -37.86 12.22 -7.88
N MET A 5 -37.61 11.58 -9.02
CA MET A 5 -38.62 11.33 -10.07
C MET A 5 -39.31 9.98 -9.91
N LEU A 6 -38.87 9.15 -8.96
CA LEU A 6 -39.41 7.82 -8.73
C LEU A 6 -40.77 7.92 -8.03
N LYS A 7 -41.79 7.29 -8.61
CA LYS A 7 -43.10 7.14 -7.95
C LYS A 7 -42.95 6.36 -6.64
N ARG A 8 -43.89 6.51 -5.70
CA ARG A 8 -43.87 5.81 -4.39
C ARG A 8 -43.74 4.29 -4.49
N THR A 9 -44.31 3.68 -5.53
CA THR A 9 -44.24 2.23 -5.82
C THR A 9 -43.20 1.87 -6.89
N GLY A 10 -42.46 2.86 -7.39
CA GLY A 10 -41.46 2.66 -8.42
C GLY A 10 -40.19 2.02 -7.88
N LYS A 11 -39.44 1.37 -8.78
CA LYS A 11 -38.09 0.89 -8.52
C LYS A 11 -37.12 1.48 -9.54
N LEU A 12 -35.90 1.77 -9.08
CA LEU A 12 -34.82 2.28 -9.91
C LEU A 12 -33.56 1.46 -9.62
N SER A 13 -32.98 0.85 -10.66
CA SER A 13 -31.77 0.04 -10.50
C SER A 13 -30.58 0.68 -11.23
N TYR A 14 -29.41 0.61 -10.61
CA TYR A 14 -28.15 1.06 -11.20
C TYR A 14 -27.05 0.03 -11.03
N ILE A 15 -26.20 -0.07 -12.07
CA ILE A 15 -24.89 -0.69 -11.96
C ILE A 15 -23.86 0.43 -11.83
N LEU A 16 -23.12 0.47 -10.72
CA LEU A 16 -22.16 1.55 -10.46
C LEU A 16 -20.98 1.10 -9.61
N PRO A 17 -19.86 1.86 -9.59
CA PRO A 17 -18.71 1.51 -8.77
C PRO A 17 -19.05 1.49 -7.27
N HIS A 18 -18.78 0.39 -6.57
CA HIS A 18 -19.19 0.23 -5.16
C HIS A 18 -18.37 1.09 -4.17
N LYS A 19 -17.33 1.80 -4.65
CA LYS A 19 -16.37 2.54 -3.81
C LYS A 19 -17.02 3.62 -2.96
N PHE A 20 -18.22 4.10 -3.34
CA PHE A 20 -18.99 5.05 -2.52
C PHE A 20 -19.40 4.47 -1.15
N LEU A 21 -19.41 3.16 -0.96
CA LEU A 21 -19.74 2.54 0.34
C LEU A 21 -18.70 2.89 1.42
N ILE A 22 -17.42 3.01 1.03
CA ILE A 22 -16.29 3.13 1.97
C ILE A 22 -15.44 4.39 1.80
N ALA A 23 -15.45 5.03 0.63
CA ALA A 23 -14.59 6.18 0.36
C ALA A 23 -15.18 7.49 0.88
N ASP A 24 -14.31 8.42 1.27
CA ASP A 24 -14.72 9.68 1.91
C ASP A 24 -15.54 10.58 0.95
N PHE A 25 -15.25 10.52 -0.36
CA PHE A 25 -16.06 11.21 -1.39
C PHE A 25 -17.51 10.71 -1.45
N GLY A 26 -17.81 9.52 -0.93
CA GLY A 26 -19.16 8.93 -0.92
C GLY A 26 -20.05 9.44 0.22
N THR A 27 -19.52 10.24 1.15
CA THR A 27 -20.24 10.65 2.38
C THR A 27 -21.57 11.34 2.10
N GLY A 28 -21.61 12.27 1.15
CA GLY A 28 -22.86 12.95 0.77
C GLY A 28 -23.90 12.00 0.16
N LEU A 29 -23.46 11.06 -0.69
CA LEU A 29 -24.35 10.07 -1.29
C LEU A 29 -24.91 9.10 -0.23
N ARG A 30 -24.07 8.60 0.68
CA ARG A 30 -24.52 7.72 1.77
C ARG A 30 -25.48 8.43 2.71
N GLY A 31 -25.22 9.70 3.04
CA GLY A 31 -26.15 10.52 3.81
C GLY A 31 -27.52 10.63 3.14
N PHE A 32 -27.55 11.01 1.87
CA PHE A 32 -28.78 11.07 1.09
C PHE A 32 -29.54 9.73 1.06
N LEU A 33 -28.84 8.62 0.80
CA LEU A 33 -29.45 7.29 0.73
C LEU A 33 -30.00 6.83 2.10
N ALA A 34 -29.29 7.12 3.19
CA ALA A 34 -29.70 6.79 4.55
C ALA A 34 -30.93 7.60 4.99
N GLU A 35 -30.89 8.93 4.82
CA GLU A 35 -31.97 9.84 5.22
C GLU A 35 -33.28 9.54 4.48
N ASN A 36 -33.19 9.19 3.20
CA ASN A 36 -34.35 8.87 2.38
C ASN A 36 -34.77 7.40 2.46
N LYS A 37 -34.06 6.57 3.24
CA LYS A 37 -34.22 5.11 3.30
C LYS A 37 -34.36 4.49 1.90
N ALA A 38 -33.46 4.89 1.01
CA ALA A 38 -33.66 4.80 -0.43
C ALA A 38 -33.27 3.46 -1.06
N VAL A 39 -32.33 2.73 -0.45
CA VAL A 39 -31.79 1.46 -0.95
C VAL A 39 -32.61 0.28 -0.45
N GLU A 40 -33.27 -0.42 -1.35
CA GLU A 40 -33.99 -1.66 -1.06
C GLU A 40 -33.02 -2.85 -1.05
N LYS A 41 -32.17 -2.93 -2.09
CA LYS A 41 -31.23 -4.04 -2.30
C LYS A 41 -29.89 -3.52 -2.80
N LEU A 42 -28.82 -4.21 -2.38
CA LEU A 42 -27.47 -3.99 -2.89
C LEU A 42 -26.77 -5.32 -3.11
N LEU A 43 -26.37 -5.58 -4.35
CA LEU A 43 -25.61 -6.76 -4.75
C LEU A 43 -24.17 -6.36 -5.06
N HIS A 44 -23.22 -6.89 -4.31
CA HIS A 44 -21.82 -6.47 -4.33
C HIS A 44 -20.93 -7.54 -4.94
N PHE A 45 -20.15 -7.18 -5.96
CA PHE A 45 -19.33 -8.13 -6.72
C PHE A 45 -17.89 -8.27 -6.23
N GLY A 46 -17.59 -7.73 -5.05
CA GLY A 46 -16.24 -7.83 -4.47
C GLY A 46 -15.19 -7.22 -5.40
N SER A 47 -14.04 -7.86 -5.51
CA SER A 47 -12.93 -7.45 -6.37
C SER A 47 -12.96 -8.10 -7.76
N GLU A 48 -14.10 -8.63 -8.20
CA GLU A 48 -14.21 -9.20 -9.55
C GLU A 48 -14.59 -8.12 -10.56
N MET A 49 -13.87 -8.09 -11.68
CA MET A 49 -14.18 -7.16 -12.78
C MET A 49 -15.31 -7.73 -13.63
N VAL A 50 -16.42 -6.99 -13.68
CA VAL A 50 -17.59 -7.35 -14.50
C VAL A 50 -17.43 -6.88 -15.94
N PHE A 51 -16.78 -5.73 -16.13
CA PHE A 51 -16.61 -5.09 -17.44
C PHE A 51 -15.15 -5.19 -17.89
N VAL A 52 -14.93 -5.71 -19.09
CA VAL A 52 -13.58 -5.90 -19.66
C VAL A 52 -12.88 -4.55 -19.89
N ASP A 53 -13.63 -3.54 -20.31
CA ASP A 53 -13.11 -2.23 -20.72
C ASP A 53 -13.09 -1.19 -19.59
N ALA A 54 -13.54 -1.55 -18.37
CA ALA A 54 -13.59 -0.64 -17.23
C ALA A 54 -12.97 -1.27 -15.99
N ALA A 55 -11.86 -0.70 -15.52
CA ALA A 55 -11.18 -1.08 -14.29
C ALA A 55 -11.93 -0.55 -13.04
N ALA A 56 -13.20 -0.90 -12.90
CA ALA A 56 -14.05 -0.51 -11.79
C ALA A 56 -14.73 -1.73 -11.17
N TYR A 57 -14.60 -1.86 -9.86
CA TYR A 57 -15.39 -2.83 -9.11
C TYR A 57 -16.79 -2.28 -8.85
N THR A 58 -17.80 -3.03 -9.27
CA THR A 58 -19.18 -2.56 -9.30
C THR A 58 -20.07 -3.26 -8.28
N CYS A 59 -21.25 -2.68 -8.09
CA CYS A 59 -22.40 -3.29 -7.46
C CYS A 59 -23.65 -2.99 -8.28
N ILE A 60 -24.71 -3.75 -8.04
CA ILE A 60 -26.08 -3.40 -8.41
C ILE A 60 -26.76 -2.80 -7.19
N ILE A 61 -27.41 -1.66 -7.34
CA ILE A 61 -28.21 -1.04 -6.29
C ILE A 61 -29.64 -0.85 -6.79
N ASP A 62 -30.60 -1.32 -6.00
CA ASP A 62 -32.02 -1.10 -6.24
C ASP A 62 -32.52 -0.06 -5.25
N LEU A 63 -33.15 0.99 -5.78
CA LEU A 63 -33.69 2.10 -5.03
C LEU A 63 -35.22 2.09 -5.09
N SER A 64 -35.84 2.37 -3.94
CA SER A 64 -37.29 2.53 -3.76
C SER A 64 -37.56 3.44 -2.54
N HIS A 65 -38.82 3.78 -2.30
CA HIS A 65 -39.19 4.64 -1.17
C HIS A 65 -39.54 3.83 0.08
N ASN A 66 -39.28 4.41 1.26
CA ASN A 66 -39.75 3.92 2.57
C ASN A 66 -39.25 2.51 2.95
N ASN A 67 -37.99 2.19 2.70
CA ASN A 67 -37.43 0.91 3.12
C ASN A 67 -37.18 0.87 4.64
N GLU A 68 -37.56 -0.20 5.32
CA GLU A 68 -37.21 -0.41 6.73
C GLU A 68 -35.80 -1.00 6.88
N LYS A 69 -35.42 -1.84 5.92
CA LYS A 69 -34.13 -2.55 5.89
C LYS A 69 -33.49 -2.42 4.52
N LEU A 70 -32.16 -2.42 4.51
CA LEU A 70 -31.35 -2.63 3.33
C LEU A 70 -31.04 -4.13 3.22
N ASN A 71 -31.37 -4.74 2.08
CA ASN A 71 -30.97 -6.12 1.78
C ASN A 71 -29.64 -6.14 1.03
N PHE A 72 -28.67 -6.88 1.52
CA PHE A 72 -27.32 -6.91 0.97
C PHE A 72 -26.86 -8.34 0.69
N LYS A 73 -26.11 -8.52 -0.40
CA LYS A 73 -25.34 -9.74 -0.61
C LYS A 73 -24.05 -9.44 -1.34
N SER A 74 -22.98 -10.12 -0.95
CA SER A 74 -21.76 -10.19 -1.77
C SER A 74 -21.71 -11.54 -2.48
N ILE A 75 -21.56 -11.54 -3.80
CA ILE A 75 -21.46 -12.74 -4.64
C ILE A 75 -20.43 -12.57 -5.76
N SER A 76 -20.00 -13.66 -6.39
CA SER A 76 -19.33 -13.57 -7.69
C SER A 76 -20.35 -13.14 -8.76
N PRO A 77 -19.97 -12.30 -9.74
CA PRO A 77 -20.82 -11.98 -10.88
C PRO A 77 -21.36 -13.21 -11.63
N LYS A 78 -20.61 -14.32 -11.63
CA LYS A 78 -21.00 -15.56 -12.30
C LYS A 78 -22.20 -16.24 -11.65
N ASP A 79 -22.37 -16.03 -10.34
CA ASP A 79 -23.39 -16.67 -9.53
C ASP A 79 -24.67 -15.82 -9.42
N ILE A 80 -24.78 -14.73 -10.20
CA ILE A 80 -25.91 -13.78 -10.10
C ILE A 80 -27.27 -14.40 -10.44
N PHE A 81 -27.27 -15.47 -11.24
CA PHE A 81 -28.49 -16.19 -11.61
C PHE A 81 -28.74 -17.41 -10.71
N GLU A 82 -27.79 -17.76 -9.85
CA GLU A 82 -27.95 -18.84 -8.88
C GLU A 82 -28.80 -18.36 -7.68
N PRO A 83 -29.55 -19.24 -7.02
CA PRO A 83 -30.29 -18.88 -5.82
C PRO A 83 -29.35 -18.43 -4.70
N PHE A 84 -29.61 -17.25 -4.13
CA PHE A 84 -28.91 -16.76 -2.93
C PHE A 84 -29.86 -16.03 -1.99
N GLU A 85 -29.52 -16.05 -0.71
CA GLU A 85 -30.24 -15.32 0.33
C GLU A 85 -29.53 -14.01 0.66
N TYR A 86 -30.30 -12.94 0.82
CA TYR A 86 -29.81 -11.65 1.27
C TYR A 86 -29.64 -11.63 2.79
N ASP A 87 -28.57 -10.96 3.24
CA ASP A 87 -28.49 -10.43 4.59
C ASP A 87 -29.31 -9.13 4.66
N SER A 88 -29.81 -8.77 5.85
CA SER A 88 -30.55 -7.51 6.04
C SER A 88 -29.93 -6.65 7.14
N ILE A 89 -29.92 -5.34 6.91
CA ILE A 89 -29.45 -4.33 7.87
C ILE A 89 -30.55 -3.31 8.08
N ASP A 90 -30.89 -3.03 9.34
CA ASP A 90 -31.87 -2.00 9.69
C ASP A 90 -31.34 -0.61 9.33
N TYR A 91 -32.20 0.24 8.75
CA TYR A 91 -31.79 1.58 8.34
C TYR A 91 -31.28 2.46 9.48
N GLU A 92 -31.70 2.19 10.71
CA GLU A 92 -31.24 2.89 11.91
C GLU A 92 -29.72 2.73 12.15
N LYS A 93 -29.11 1.69 11.58
CA LYS A 93 -27.67 1.44 11.65
C LYS A 93 -26.89 2.11 10.51
N LEU A 94 -27.59 2.71 9.54
CA LEU A 94 -27.00 3.34 8.36
C LEU A 94 -27.00 4.86 8.50
N SER A 95 -25.91 5.50 8.10
CA SER A 95 -25.76 6.96 8.13
C SER A 95 -24.82 7.44 7.03
N SER A 96 -24.38 8.69 7.08
CA SER A 96 -23.32 9.22 6.19
C SER A 96 -21.95 8.55 6.40
N ASN A 97 -21.77 7.81 7.50
CA ASN A 97 -20.57 7.02 7.77
C ASN A 97 -20.40 5.87 6.76
N LYS A 98 -19.24 5.21 6.80
CA LYS A 98 -18.92 4.09 5.89
C LYS A 98 -19.90 2.94 6.08
N TRP A 99 -20.48 2.44 4.99
CA TRP A 99 -21.36 1.28 5.00
C TRP A 99 -20.50 0.03 4.87
N ASN A 100 -20.07 -0.51 6.01
CA ASN A 100 -19.36 -1.79 6.06
C ASN A 100 -20.38 -2.93 5.93
N LEU A 101 -20.87 -3.12 4.71
CA LEU A 101 -21.81 -4.18 4.40
C LEU A 101 -21.04 -5.50 4.37
N SER A 102 -21.11 -6.25 5.46
CA SER A 102 -20.50 -7.56 5.59
C SER A 102 -21.54 -8.57 6.05
N ASN A 103 -21.34 -9.83 5.70
CA ASN A 103 -22.16 -10.91 6.25
C ASN A 103 -22.04 -10.93 7.78
N GLN A 104 -23.03 -11.47 8.48
CA GLN A 104 -23.08 -11.46 9.95
C GLN A 104 -21.82 -12.09 10.59
N GLY A 105 -21.25 -13.11 9.95
CA GLY A 105 -20.02 -13.76 10.41
C GLY A 105 -18.81 -12.81 10.43
N ILE A 106 -18.58 -12.03 9.37
CA ILE A 106 -17.51 -11.03 9.32
C ILE A 106 -17.78 -9.92 10.36
N THR A 107 -19.02 -9.47 10.48
CA THR A 107 -19.39 -8.43 11.46
C THR A 107 -19.06 -8.88 12.88
N ALA A 108 -19.44 -10.12 13.26
CA ALA A 108 -19.12 -10.67 14.58
C ALA A 108 -17.61 -10.77 14.84
N VAL A 109 -16.82 -11.13 13.82
CA VAL A 109 -15.35 -11.14 13.93
C VAL A 109 -14.80 -9.73 14.14
N LEU A 110 -15.31 -8.73 13.39
CA LEU A 110 -14.88 -7.34 13.54
C LEU A 110 -15.25 -6.74 14.89
N GLU A 111 -16.45 -7.04 15.40
CA GLU A 111 -16.89 -6.62 16.74
C GLU A 111 -15.95 -7.20 17.82
N LYS A 112 -15.66 -8.50 17.76
CA LYS A 112 -14.70 -9.15 18.66
C LYS A 112 -13.29 -8.55 18.57
N LEU A 113 -12.84 -8.18 17.37
CA LEU A 113 -11.56 -7.49 17.19
C LEU A 113 -11.58 -6.06 17.76
N ASN A 114 -12.74 -5.40 17.76
CA ASN A 114 -12.89 -4.05 18.29
C ASN A 114 -12.92 -3.99 19.83
N GLU A 115 -13.28 -5.10 20.48
CA GLU A 115 -13.19 -5.27 21.93
C GLU A 115 -11.75 -5.40 22.45
N GLN A 116 -10.77 -5.61 21.57
CA GLN A 116 -9.37 -5.74 21.98
C GLN A 116 -8.88 -4.42 22.61
N PRO A 117 -8.19 -4.48 23.77
CA PRO A 117 -7.83 -3.28 24.54
C PRO A 117 -6.75 -2.43 23.88
N LEU A 118 -5.97 -3.02 22.98
CA LEU A 118 -4.84 -2.38 22.31
C LEU A 118 -5.08 -2.31 20.82
N ARG A 119 -4.83 -1.14 20.24
CA ARG A 119 -4.76 -0.90 18.80
C ARG A 119 -3.30 -0.82 18.36
N VAL A 120 -3.07 -0.90 17.05
CA VAL A 120 -1.72 -0.77 16.45
C VAL A 120 -1.01 0.50 16.94
N LYS A 121 -1.72 1.62 17.04
CA LYS A 121 -1.18 2.91 17.52
C LYS A 121 -0.73 2.89 18.99
N ASP A 122 -1.27 1.97 19.80
CA ASP A 122 -0.98 1.89 21.24
C ASP A 122 0.28 1.05 21.50
N ILE A 123 0.63 0.16 20.56
CA ILE A 123 1.79 -0.75 20.68
C ILE A 123 2.98 -0.24 19.87
N PHE A 124 2.75 0.23 18.64
CA PHE A 124 3.81 0.59 17.72
C PHE A 124 4.04 2.10 17.72
N ALA A 125 5.27 2.50 18.01
CA ALA A 125 5.67 3.91 18.02
C ALA A 125 5.52 4.59 16.63
N LYS A 126 5.62 3.83 15.54
CA LYS A 126 5.59 4.37 14.18
C LYS A 126 5.23 3.32 13.13
N ILE A 127 4.46 3.74 12.12
CA ILE A 127 4.26 3.02 10.86
C ILE A 127 5.01 3.81 9.79
N PHE A 128 5.85 3.15 9.00
CA PHE A 128 6.68 3.81 8.00
C PHE A 128 6.91 2.92 6.79
N GLN A 129 7.24 3.56 5.66
CA GLN A 129 7.63 2.88 4.42
C GLN A 129 9.13 2.68 4.37
N GLY A 130 9.56 1.68 3.59
CA GLY A 130 10.96 1.39 3.32
C GLY A 130 11.70 2.49 2.57
N ILE A 131 12.95 2.22 2.25
CA ILE A 131 13.81 3.15 1.52
C ILE A 131 13.33 3.22 0.07
N LYS A 132 13.09 4.44 -0.41
CA LYS A 132 12.79 4.76 -1.81
C LYS A 132 13.98 5.46 -2.43
N THR A 133 14.73 4.72 -3.25
CA THR A 133 15.92 5.25 -3.93
C THR A 133 15.57 6.04 -5.19
N SER A 134 14.41 5.73 -5.80
CA SER A 134 14.00 6.22 -7.12
C SER A 134 15.06 6.00 -8.21
N GLY A 135 15.88 4.96 -8.06
CA GLY A 135 16.98 4.60 -8.96
C GLY A 135 17.49 3.19 -8.71
N ASP A 136 16.58 2.26 -8.40
CA ASP A 136 16.92 0.89 -7.96
C ASP A 136 17.97 0.17 -8.81
N PRO A 137 18.01 0.28 -10.16
CA PRO A 137 19.06 -0.34 -10.97
C PRO A 137 20.50 0.04 -10.60
N ILE A 138 20.68 1.24 -10.02
CA ILE A 138 21.98 1.79 -9.62
C ILE A 138 22.19 1.63 -8.12
N TYR A 139 21.21 2.00 -7.31
CA TYR A 139 21.37 2.00 -5.86
C TYR A 139 21.39 0.59 -5.28
N LEU A 140 20.77 -0.39 -5.94
CA LEU A 140 20.66 -1.74 -5.42
C LEU A 140 21.63 -2.69 -6.13
N LEU A 141 22.54 -3.24 -5.34
CA LEU A 141 23.52 -4.22 -5.77
C LEU A 141 23.12 -5.60 -5.26
N LEU A 142 23.23 -6.62 -6.11
CA LEU A 142 22.98 -8.01 -5.74
C LEU A 142 24.29 -8.65 -5.27
N GLN A 143 24.28 -9.26 -4.08
CA GLN A 143 25.39 -10.09 -3.62
C GLN A 143 25.42 -11.40 -4.42
N THR A 144 26.54 -11.66 -5.07
CA THR A 144 26.82 -12.93 -5.76
C THR A 144 28.09 -13.57 -5.19
N GLU A 145 28.41 -14.79 -5.61
CA GLU A 145 29.67 -15.46 -5.25
C GLU A 145 30.91 -14.70 -5.73
N LYS A 146 30.78 -13.92 -6.82
CA LYS A 146 31.87 -13.15 -7.44
C LYS A 146 32.02 -11.72 -6.91
N GLY A 147 31.10 -11.28 -6.03
CA GLY A 147 31.04 -9.91 -5.54
C GLY A 147 29.68 -9.24 -5.79
N LEU A 148 29.65 -7.91 -5.69
CA LEU A 148 28.44 -7.11 -5.85
C LEU A 148 28.14 -6.87 -7.32
N TYR A 149 26.97 -7.30 -7.78
CA TYR A 149 26.52 -7.13 -9.16
C TYR A 149 25.65 -5.89 -9.32
N SER A 150 26.04 -5.00 -10.25
CA SER A 150 25.25 -3.84 -10.68
C SER A 150 24.40 -4.21 -11.89
N LYS A 151 23.08 -4.00 -11.77
CA LYS A 151 22.15 -4.23 -12.88
C LYS A 151 22.33 -3.19 -13.99
N GLU A 152 22.54 -1.93 -13.63
CA GLU A 152 22.71 -0.84 -14.59
C GLU A 152 23.97 -1.02 -15.45
N LEU A 153 25.11 -1.35 -14.81
CA LEU A 153 26.37 -1.52 -15.53
C LEU A 153 26.58 -2.94 -16.07
N ASN A 154 25.67 -3.87 -15.76
CA ASN A 154 25.73 -5.29 -16.14
C ASN A 154 27.09 -5.95 -15.82
N LYS A 155 27.65 -5.65 -14.64
CA LYS A 155 28.96 -6.16 -14.22
C LYS A 155 29.10 -6.23 -12.70
N ILE A 156 30.11 -6.96 -12.25
CA ILE A 156 30.58 -6.89 -10.86
C ILE A 156 31.25 -5.54 -10.63
N VAL A 157 30.93 -4.94 -9.48
CA VAL A 157 31.47 -3.66 -9.02
C VAL A 157 31.98 -3.81 -7.60
N GLU A 158 32.93 -2.96 -7.24
CA GLU A 158 33.44 -2.85 -5.88
C GLU A 158 32.94 -1.53 -5.29
N VAL A 159 32.40 -1.60 -4.08
CA VAL A 159 31.92 -0.45 -3.31
C VAL A 159 32.24 -0.72 -1.86
N GLU A 160 32.78 0.26 -1.16
CA GLU A 160 33.17 0.16 0.23
C GLU A 160 31.94 -0.05 1.14
N GLU A 161 32.06 -0.95 2.13
CA GLU A 161 30.96 -1.31 3.03
C GLU A 161 30.36 -0.11 3.76
N GLY A 162 31.16 0.92 4.06
CA GLY A 162 30.69 2.15 4.71
C GLY A 162 29.59 2.88 3.94
N LEU A 163 29.60 2.77 2.61
CA LEU A 163 28.59 3.33 1.70
C LEU A 163 27.42 2.37 1.46
N LEU A 164 27.46 1.14 1.98
CA LEU A 164 26.44 0.12 1.73
C LEU A 164 25.62 -0.18 2.99
N ARG A 165 24.35 -0.53 2.81
CA ARG A 165 23.52 -1.12 3.86
C ARG A 165 22.79 -2.36 3.36
N PRO A 166 22.63 -3.41 4.19
CA PRO A 166 21.89 -4.61 3.81
C PRO A 166 20.42 -4.26 3.54
N MET A 167 19.84 -4.81 2.47
CA MET A 167 18.50 -4.47 2.02
C MET A 167 17.67 -5.70 1.64
N LEU A 168 16.45 -5.75 2.16
CA LEU A 168 15.44 -6.75 1.84
C LEU A 168 14.50 -6.25 0.74
N LYS A 169 14.08 -7.15 -0.15
CA LYS A 169 12.96 -6.93 -1.06
C LYS A 169 11.69 -7.63 -0.58
N GLY A 170 10.57 -7.30 -1.21
CA GLY A 170 9.28 -7.97 -1.00
C GLY A 170 9.41 -9.50 -1.03
N GLU A 171 10.12 -10.03 -2.04
CA GLU A 171 10.36 -11.47 -2.22
C GLU A 171 11.14 -12.15 -1.07
N ASP A 172 11.90 -11.39 -0.27
CA ASP A 172 12.66 -11.91 0.86
C ASP A 172 11.81 -11.99 2.14
N ILE A 173 10.65 -11.31 2.17
CA ILE A 173 9.73 -11.26 3.32
C ILE A 173 8.74 -12.42 3.20
N SER A 174 8.67 -13.29 4.20
CA SER A 174 7.63 -14.33 4.25
C SER A 174 7.33 -14.75 5.68
N ARG A 175 6.12 -15.28 5.88
CA ARG A 175 5.65 -15.69 7.21
C ARG A 175 6.61 -16.71 7.82
N TYR A 176 7.15 -16.39 9.00
CA TYR A 176 8.05 -17.25 9.81
C TYR A 176 9.38 -17.66 9.15
N LYS A 177 9.81 -17.00 8.07
CA LYS A 177 11.12 -17.27 7.46
C LYS A 177 12.21 -16.42 8.09
N ASN A 178 13.40 -17.00 8.23
CA ASN A 178 14.60 -16.25 8.58
C ASN A 178 14.96 -15.27 7.44
N LEU A 179 15.25 -14.02 7.80
CA LEU A 179 15.67 -12.99 6.87
C LEU A 179 17.01 -13.38 6.26
N GLN A 180 17.08 -13.46 4.94
CA GLN A 180 18.32 -13.61 4.20
C GLN A 180 18.57 -12.34 3.39
N ASN A 181 19.69 -11.68 3.68
CA ASN A 181 20.09 -10.52 2.92
C ASN A 181 20.81 -10.94 1.64
N ARG A 182 20.24 -10.59 0.50
CA ARG A 182 20.86 -10.80 -0.83
C ARG A 182 21.24 -9.50 -1.50
N TYR A 183 20.75 -8.36 -1.02
CA TYR A 183 20.97 -7.08 -1.66
C TYR A 183 21.66 -6.08 -0.73
N PHE A 184 22.41 -5.18 -1.33
CA PHE A 184 23.00 -4.04 -0.65
C PHE A 184 22.56 -2.77 -1.35
N VAL A 185 22.21 -1.75 -0.57
CA VAL A 185 21.84 -0.45 -1.09
C VAL A 185 22.95 0.56 -0.85
N LEU A 186 23.30 1.34 -1.88
CA LEU A 186 24.14 2.52 -1.71
C LEU A 186 23.41 3.54 -0.84
N PHE A 187 23.98 3.83 0.32
CA PHE A 187 23.39 4.64 1.38
C PHE A 187 24.28 5.88 1.63
N PRO A 188 24.14 6.95 0.84
CA PRO A 188 24.99 8.15 0.90
C PRO A 188 24.62 9.10 2.06
N TYR A 189 24.39 8.53 3.24
CA TYR A 189 23.98 9.25 4.44
C TYR A 189 24.72 8.72 5.67
N LEU A 190 25.21 9.64 6.50
CA LEU A 190 25.73 9.34 7.82
C LEU A 190 24.58 9.32 8.82
N VAL A 191 24.45 8.23 9.59
CA VAL A 191 23.42 8.12 10.64
C VAL A 191 24.08 8.28 11.99
N GLU A 192 23.82 9.42 12.65
CA GLU A 192 24.35 9.75 13.97
C GLU A 192 23.21 10.25 14.85
N ASN A 193 23.15 9.79 16.10
CA ASN A 193 22.13 10.23 17.08
C ASN A 193 20.70 10.22 16.52
N ASN A 194 20.34 9.14 15.80
CA ASN A 194 19.04 8.96 15.16
C ASN A 194 18.66 10.08 14.15
N LYS A 195 19.67 10.70 13.51
CA LYS A 195 19.53 11.65 12.41
C LYS A 195 20.37 11.19 11.22
N ALA A 196 19.78 11.21 10.03
CA ALA A 196 20.49 10.95 8.78
C ALA A 196 20.95 12.28 8.17
N LYS A 197 22.26 12.46 8.01
CA LYS A 197 22.88 13.61 7.35
C LYS A 197 23.39 13.19 5.97
N PRO A 198 23.10 13.93 4.89
CA PRO A 198 23.65 13.62 3.57
C PRO A 198 25.18 13.75 3.57
N MET A 199 25.86 12.81 2.91
CA MET A 199 27.29 12.94 2.63
C MET A 199 27.52 13.97 1.51
N THR A 200 28.62 14.71 1.57
CA THR A 200 29.05 15.59 0.48
C THR A 200 29.76 14.78 -0.60
N GLU A 201 29.84 15.31 -1.82
CA GLU A 201 30.56 14.64 -2.91
C GLU A 201 32.03 14.42 -2.56
N ILE A 202 32.68 15.44 -2.00
CA ILE A 202 34.07 15.40 -1.53
C ILE A 202 34.25 14.29 -0.48
N TYR A 203 33.33 14.20 0.50
CA TYR A 203 33.42 13.18 1.53
C TYR A 203 33.35 11.76 0.95
N ILE A 204 32.44 11.52 0.00
CA ILE A 204 32.35 10.22 -0.68
C ILE A 204 33.61 9.95 -1.50
N GLN A 205 34.13 10.94 -2.23
CA GLN A 205 35.33 10.79 -3.02
C GLN A 205 36.56 10.42 -2.17
N GLU A 206 36.70 11.04 -0.98
CA GLU A 206 37.84 10.80 -0.08
C GLU A 206 37.73 9.49 0.71
N ASN A 207 36.54 9.14 1.18
CA ASN A 207 36.34 8.00 2.09
C ASN A 207 35.87 6.73 1.38
N PHE A 208 35.23 6.87 0.21
CA PHE A 208 34.64 5.78 -0.58
C PHE A 208 34.98 5.93 -2.07
N PRO A 209 36.27 5.97 -2.46
CA PRO A 209 36.68 6.23 -3.84
C PRO A 209 36.10 5.25 -4.87
N LEU A 210 35.93 3.96 -4.54
CA LEU A 210 35.35 2.96 -5.44
C LEU A 210 33.83 3.21 -5.61
N GLY A 211 33.14 3.49 -4.51
CA GLY A 211 31.75 3.94 -4.51
C GLY A 211 31.54 5.22 -5.31
N TYR A 212 32.45 6.18 -5.20
CA TYR A 212 32.42 7.41 -5.98
C TYR A 212 32.57 7.14 -7.48
N GLN A 213 33.54 6.32 -7.88
CA GLN A 213 33.72 5.91 -9.28
C GLN A 213 32.46 5.24 -9.83
N TYR A 214 31.83 4.36 -9.04
CA TYR A 214 30.57 3.72 -9.41
C TYR A 214 29.44 4.75 -9.60
N LEU A 215 29.28 5.70 -8.68
CA LEU A 215 28.28 6.77 -8.82
C LEU A 215 28.54 7.61 -10.07
N LYS A 216 29.80 7.98 -10.34
CA LYS A 216 30.18 8.77 -11.53
C LYS A 216 29.93 8.03 -12.84
N ALA A 217 30.18 6.72 -12.88
CA ALA A 217 29.84 5.90 -14.04
C ALA A 217 28.33 5.92 -14.38
N ASN A 218 27.48 6.22 -13.40
CA ASN A 218 26.03 6.27 -13.54
C ASN A 218 25.46 7.71 -13.45
N GLU A 219 26.31 8.74 -13.49
CA GLU A 219 25.92 10.12 -13.18
C GLU A 219 24.84 10.67 -14.11
N LEU A 220 24.93 10.36 -15.40
CA LEU A 220 23.96 10.82 -16.40
C LEU A 220 22.52 10.37 -16.04
N PHE A 221 22.37 9.10 -15.68
CA PHE A 221 21.09 8.58 -15.20
C PHE A 221 20.67 9.27 -13.90
N LEU A 222 21.58 9.36 -12.93
CA LEU A 222 21.27 9.86 -11.59
C LEU A 222 20.82 11.33 -11.60
N ARG A 223 21.42 12.16 -12.46
CA ARG A 223 21.02 13.56 -12.71
C ARG A 223 19.69 13.64 -13.48
N GLY A 224 19.45 12.73 -14.42
CA GLY A 224 18.22 12.66 -15.21
C GLY A 224 16.95 12.29 -14.43
N ARG A 225 17.08 11.76 -13.20
CA ARG A 225 15.95 11.39 -12.35
C ARG A 225 15.00 12.56 -12.11
N GLU A 226 13.71 12.26 -11.98
CA GLU A 226 12.64 13.25 -11.76
C GLU A 226 12.59 14.34 -12.84
N LYS A 227 12.80 13.96 -14.11
CA LYS A 227 12.83 14.89 -15.25
C LYS A 227 13.92 15.96 -15.08
N GLY A 228 15.11 15.56 -14.62
CA GLY A 228 16.27 16.44 -14.45
C GLY A 228 16.31 17.23 -13.15
N LYS A 229 15.35 17.07 -12.22
CA LYS A 229 15.39 17.77 -10.91
C LYS A 229 16.60 17.43 -10.05
N MET A 230 17.25 16.31 -10.33
CA MET A 230 18.46 15.87 -9.62
C MET A 230 19.74 16.37 -10.28
N ASP A 231 19.67 17.17 -11.34
CA ASP A 231 20.84 17.83 -11.93
C ASP A 231 21.29 19.04 -11.10
N LYS A 232 21.88 18.74 -9.94
CA LYS A 232 22.36 19.71 -8.94
C LYS A 232 23.34 19.04 -7.98
N ASP A 233 23.87 19.82 -7.04
CA ASP A 233 24.68 19.29 -5.96
C ASP A 233 23.92 18.22 -5.16
N GLY A 234 24.59 17.10 -4.88
CA GLY A 234 23.97 15.93 -4.27
C GLY A 234 23.10 15.11 -5.23
N TRP A 235 23.39 15.14 -6.54
CA TRP A 235 22.75 14.33 -7.59
C TRP A 235 22.70 12.82 -7.27
N PHE A 236 23.60 12.32 -6.44
CA PHE A 236 23.68 10.93 -5.96
C PHE A 236 22.81 10.64 -4.72
N LEU A 237 22.16 11.63 -4.12
CA LEU A 237 21.28 11.43 -2.97
C LEU A 237 19.92 10.86 -3.39
N TYR A 238 19.17 10.31 -2.44
CA TYR A 238 17.79 9.93 -2.66
C TYR A 238 16.92 11.17 -2.82
N ILE A 239 15.88 11.04 -3.66
CA ILE A 239 14.94 12.12 -3.96
C ILE A 239 14.09 12.45 -2.73
N TYR A 240 13.66 11.41 -2.00
CA TYR A 240 12.86 11.54 -0.80
C TYR A 240 13.47 10.70 0.33
N PRO A 241 14.43 11.25 1.11
CA PRO A 241 15.14 10.54 2.18
C PRO A 241 14.24 10.32 3.41
N LYS A 242 13.23 9.46 3.28
CA LYS A 242 12.32 9.08 4.36
C LYS A 242 12.81 7.81 5.06
N SER A 243 12.50 7.71 6.35
CA SER A 243 12.74 6.51 7.17
C SER A 243 14.21 6.06 7.28
N LEU A 244 15.17 6.92 6.93
CA LEU A 244 16.60 6.59 6.90
C LEU A 244 17.19 6.20 8.26
N THR A 245 16.51 6.52 9.35
CA THR A 245 16.96 6.18 10.72
C THR A 245 16.13 5.05 11.33
N GLU A 246 15.01 4.71 10.70
CA GLU A 246 14.05 3.74 11.23
C GLU A 246 14.47 2.29 10.94
N TYR A 247 15.31 2.07 9.92
CA TYR A 247 15.70 0.72 9.51
C TYR A 247 16.52 -0.03 10.57
N GLN A 248 17.26 0.67 11.43
CA GLN A 248 18.07 0.03 12.48
C GLN A 248 17.22 -0.44 13.68
N LYS A 249 15.97 0.00 13.76
CA LYS A 249 15.08 -0.35 14.87
C LYS A 249 14.50 -1.75 14.67
N LYS A 250 14.26 -2.43 15.79
CA LYS A 250 13.46 -3.65 15.83
C LYS A 250 12.06 -3.35 15.30
N LYS A 251 11.62 -4.11 14.30
CA LYS A 251 10.39 -3.79 13.57
C LYS A 251 9.72 -5.03 13.00
N ILE A 252 8.44 -4.89 12.66
CA ILE A 252 7.73 -5.88 11.86
C ILE A 252 7.68 -5.36 10.43
N ILE A 253 8.13 -6.19 9.49
CA ILE A 253 8.13 -5.88 8.06
C ILE A 253 6.96 -6.63 7.42
N LEU A 254 6.30 -5.96 6.47
CA LEU A 254 5.13 -6.46 5.76
C LEU A 254 5.32 -6.22 4.26
N GLN A 255 4.86 -7.16 3.45
CA GLN A 255 4.79 -6.97 2.00
C GLN A 255 3.62 -6.05 1.66
N GLU A 256 3.86 -5.03 0.82
CA GLU A 256 2.80 -4.12 0.37
C GLU A 256 1.74 -4.85 -0.47
N LEU A 257 2.20 -5.70 -1.40
CA LEU A 257 1.33 -6.51 -2.24
C LEU A 257 1.49 -7.98 -1.86
N SER A 258 0.44 -8.55 -1.23
CA SER A 258 0.40 -9.96 -0.88
C SER A 258 -1.02 -10.50 -0.83
N TYR A 259 -1.20 -11.73 -1.28
CA TYR A 259 -2.47 -12.47 -1.18
C TYR A 259 -2.79 -12.96 0.24
N LYS A 260 -1.80 -12.93 1.14
CA LYS A 260 -1.95 -13.36 2.54
C LYS A 260 -1.11 -12.51 3.47
N SER A 261 -1.44 -12.51 4.76
CA SER A 261 -0.63 -11.86 5.78
C SER A 261 0.79 -12.45 5.83
N ASN A 262 1.76 -11.68 5.31
CA ASN A 262 3.18 -11.97 5.33
C ASN A 262 3.86 -10.94 6.23
N PHE A 263 4.17 -11.35 7.45
CA PHE A 263 4.88 -10.56 8.45
C PHE A 263 6.17 -11.25 8.83
N THR A 264 7.23 -10.48 8.94
CA THR A 264 8.53 -10.94 9.44
C THR A 264 9.04 -9.98 10.50
N TYR A 265 9.51 -10.51 11.62
CA TYR A 265 10.17 -9.72 12.65
C TYR A 265 11.62 -9.50 12.27
N ASP A 266 12.02 -8.24 12.17
CA ASP A 266 13.41 -7.85 11.96
C ASP A 266 14.03 -7.40 13.28
N ASN A 267 14.95 -8.22 13.76
CA ASN A 267 15.77 -7.98 14.95
C ASN A 267 17.23 -7.65 14.63
N VAL A 268 17.62 -7.60 13.36
CA VAL A 268 18.99 -7.41 12.88
C VAL A 268 19.20 -6.04 12.23
N GLY A 269 18.13 -5.31 11.94
CA GLY A 269 18.19 -3.90 11.51
C GLY A 269 18.49 -3.74 10.03
N MET A 270 17.76 -4.45 9.17
CA MET A 270 17.93 -4.38 7.71
C MET A 270 17.11 -3.23 7.09
N CYS A 271 17.64 -2.64 6.02
CA CYS A 271 16.84 -1.81 5.13
C CYS A 271 15.80 -2.69 4.42
N HIS A 272 14.69 -2.09 3.98
CA HIS A 272 13.72 -2.77 3.12
C HIS A 272 13.28 -1.83 2.01
N ALA A 273 12.99 -2.39 0.85
CA ALA A 273 12.39 -1.66 -0.27
C ALA A 273 11.03 -1.09 0.15
N GLY A 274 10.80 0.19 -0.15
CA GLY A 274 9.55 0.88 0.13
C GLY A 274 8.72 1.15 -1.10
#